data_AF-A0A836GM82-F1
#
_entry.id   AF-A0A836GM82-F1
#
_cell.length_a   1.000
_cell.length_b   1.000
_cell.length_c   1.000
_cell.angle_alpha   90.00
_cell.angle_beta   90.00
_cell.angle_gamma   90.00
#
_symmetry.space_group_name_H-M   'P 1'
#
loop_
_entity.id
_entity.type
_entity.pdbx_description
1 polymer ?
#
loop_
_entity_poly.entity_id
_entity_poly.type
_entity_poly.pdbx_seq_one_letter_code
_entity_poly.pdbx_strand_id
1 'polypeptide(L)' 'MFLTNVLLKKAKSKHVLVLTQSVVTGHRLVRIRDRLADKLEFRSFDPYSK' A
#
# COMPACT_ATOMS: atom_id res chain seq x y z
N MET A 1 30.59 -4.05 7.30
CA MET A 1 30.45 -3.95 8.78
C MET A 1 29.01 -4.20 9.17
N PHE A 2 28.75 -5.20 10.02
CA PHE A 2 27.41 -5.56 10.47
C PHE A 2 26.75 -4.47 11.34
N LEU A 3 27.54 -3.87 12.24
CA LEU A 3 27.10 -2.81 13.15
C LEU A 3 26.64 -1.54 12.42
N THR A 4 27.36 -1.10 11.38
CA THR A 4 26.99 0.11 10.62
C THR A 4 25.67 -0.07 9.87
N ASN A 5 25.37 -1.27 9.36
CA ASN A 5 24.11 -1.56 8.67
C ASN A 5 22.90 -1.60 9.62
N VAL A 6 23.12 -1.94 10.89
CA VAL A 6 22.07 -1.95 11.93
C VAL A 6 21.84 -0.54 12.46
N LEU A 7 22.90 0.20 12.77
CA LEU A 7 22.83 1.53 13.40
C LEU A 7 22.46 2.65 12.42
N LEU A 8 22.90 2.56 11.15
CA LEU A 8 22.59 3.55 10.10
C LEU A 8 21.45 3.08 9.18
N LYS A 9 20.60 2.16 9.66
CA LYS A 9 19.46 1.69 8.87
C LYS A 9 18.47 2.83 8.68
N LYS A 10 18.21 3.20 7.42
CA LYS A 10 17.21 4.22 7.08
C LYS A 10 15.86 3.85 7.70
N ALA A 11 15.30 4.75 8.51
CA ALA A 11 14.00 4.58 9.11
C ALA A 11 12.95 4.39 8.00
N LYS A 12 12.24 3.26 8.01
CA LYS A 12 11.16 2.97 7.06
C LYS A 12 9.83 3.32 7.73
N SER A 13 8.99 4.10 7.05
CA SER A 13 7.62 4.38 7.54
C SER A 13 6.83 3.08 7.70
N LYS A 14 6.08 2.96 8.81
CA LYS A 14 5.13 1.87 9.06
C LYS A 14 4.05 1.82 7.99
N HIS A 15 3.54 2.99 7.59
CA HIS A 15 2.47 3.13 6.63
C HIS A 15 3.02 3.44 5.23
N VAL A 16 2.38 2.85 4.22
CA VAL A 16 2.72 3.03 2.81
C VAL A 16 1.46 3.42 2.05
N LEU A 17 1.59 4.43 1.20
CA LEU A 17 0.55 4.83 0.27
C LEU A 17 0.54 3.86 -0.91
N VAL A 18 -0.62 3.29 -1.20
CA VAL A 18 -0.82 2.35 -2.30
C VAL A 18 -1.96 2.80 -3.20
N LEU A 19 -1.84 2.45 -4.47
CA LEU A 19 -2.90 2.61 -5.45
C LEU A 19 -3.62 1.27 -5.57
N THR A 20 -4.90 1.27 -5.23
CA THR A 20 -5.81 0.13 -5.39
C THR A 20 -6.63 0.32 -6.64
N GLN A 21 -6.81 -0.74 -7.42
CA GLN A 21 -7.54 -0.70 -8.68
C GLN A 21 -8.75 -1.64 -8.59
N SER A 22 -9.91 -1.15 -9.01
CA SER A 22 -11.11 -1.96 -9.18
C SER A 22 -10.84 -3.06 -10.20
N VAL A 23 -11.22 -4.27 -9.84
CA VAL A 23 -11.10 -5.45 -10.72
C VAL A 23 -12.08 -5.38 -11.89
N VAL A 24 -13.18 -4.63 -11.76
CA VAL A 24 -14.26 -4.57 -12.76
C VAL A 24 -13.99 -3.52 -13.83
N THR A 25 -13.80 -2.26 -13.45
CA THR A 25 -13.69 -1.13 -14.40
C THR A 25 -12.29 -0.54 -14.50
N GLY A 26 -11.39 -0.92 -13.58
CA GLY A 26 -10.08 -0.29 -13.46
C GLY A 26 -10.06 1.05 -12.73
N HIS A 27 -11.18 1.49 -12.12
CA HIS A 27 -11.22 2.69 -11.26
C HIS A 27 -10.14 2.63 -10.17
N ARG A 28 -9.41 3.74 -9.97
CA ARG A 28 -8.24 3.79 -9.10
C ARG A 28 -8.52 4.62 -7.86
N LEU A 29 -8.10 4.10 -6.71
CA LEU A 29 -8.22 4.76 -5.42
C LEU A 29 -6.89 4.72 -4.69
N VAL A 30 -6.62 5.77 -3.91
CA VAL A 30 -5.43 5.84 -3.07
C VAL A 30 -5.80 5.44 -1.66
N ARG A 31 -5.01 4.53 -1.07
CA ARG A 31 -5.20 4.02 0.29
C ARG A 31 -3.89 3.91 1.03
N ILE A 32 -3.99 3.89 2.35
CA ILE A 32 -2.85 3.64 3.25
C ILE A 32 -2.94 2.18 3.70
N ARG A 33 -1.82 1.47 3.70
CA ARG A 33 -1.68 0.15 4.32
C ARG A 33 -0.42 0.06 5.17
N ASP A 34 -0.39 -0.91 6.06
CA ASP A 34 0.83 -1.28 6.78
C ASP A 34 1.84 -1.95 5.85
N ARG A 35 3.11 -1.59 5.97
CA ARG A 35 4.19 -2.04 5.08
C ARG A 35 4.36 -3.56 5.08
N LEU A 36 4.20 -4.18 6.26
CA LEU A 36 4.37 -5.62 6.47
C LEU A 36 3.05 -6.38 6.40
N ALA A 37 1.94 -5.70 6.09
CA ALA A 37 0.65 -6.35 5.93
C ALA A 37 0.50 -6.99 4.54
N ASP A 38 -0.46 -7.88 4.42
CA ASP A 38 -0.86 -8.52 3.18
C ASP A 38 -1.40 -7.52 2.14
N LYS A 39 -1.74 -8.06 0.97
CA LYS A 39 -2.35 -7.28 -0.12
C LYS A 39 -3.69 -6.72 0.34
N LEU A 40 -3.92 -5.44 0.04
CA LEU A 40 -5.14 -4.75 0.43
C LEU A 40 -6.28 -5.11 -0.54
N GLU A 41 -7.25 -5.89 -0.06
CA GLU A 41 -8.44 -6.29 -0.81
C GLU A 41 -9.70 -5.87 -0.04
N PHE A 42 -10.61 -5.16 -0.72
CA PHE A 42 -11.82 -4.61 -0.10
C PHE A 42 -12.89 -4.34 -1.16
N ARG A 43 -14.13 -4.17 -0.71
CA ARG A 43 -15.25 -3.72 -1.53
C ARG A 43 -15.41 -2.21 -1.36
N SER A 44 -15.44 -1.48 -2.47
CA SER A 44 -15.70 -0.04 -2.49
C SER A 44 -16.59 0.33 -3.68
N PHE A 45 -17.23 1.48 -3.60
CA PHE A 45 -18.04 1.99 -4.70
C PHE A 45 -17.16 2.29 -5.91
N ASP A 46 -17.57 1.77 -7.06
CA ASP A 46 -16.92 1.99 -8.34
C ASP A 46 -17.84 2.90 -9.20
N PRO A 47 -17.49 4.17 -9.41
CA PRO A 47 -18.35 5.10 -10.14
C PRO A 47 -18.47 4.80 -11.64
N TYR A 48 -17.65 3.89 -12.17
CA TYR A 48 -17.66 3.54 -13.60
C TYR A 48 -18.55 2.33 -13.90
N SER A 49 -19.04 1.61 -12.89
CA SER A 49 -20.03 0.57 -13.12
C SER A 49 -21.38 1.21 -13.46
N LYS A 50 -21.83 1.04 -14.70
CA LYS A 50 -23.20 1.37 -15.13
C LYS A 50 -24.19 0.29 -14.72
#